data_AF-A0A816WQT9-F1
#
_entry.id   AF-A0A816WQT9-F1
#
_cell.length_a   1.000
_cell.length_b   1.000
_cell.length_c   1.000
_cell.angle_alpha   90.00
_cell.angle_beta   90.00
_cell.angle_gamma   90.00
#
_symmetry.space_group_name_H-M   'P 1'
#
loop_
_entity.id
_entity.type
_entity.pdbx_description
1 polymer ?
#
loop_
_entity_poly.entity_id
_entity_poly.type
_entity_poly.pdbx_seq_one_letter_code
_entity_poly.pdbx_strand_id
1 'polypeptide(L)'
;MVWLGACSNGISSLVIFEEGTVDHARCIKEMLPVALKYGNKVFDNDWTFQQDGATPHIHQLTQQWCQGHFPSFIEKDRWPPNSPDLNPLDHSIWDWNKIASKEH
;
A
#
# COMPACT_ATOMS: atom_id res chain seq x y z
N MET A 1 -11.10 -2.92 8.00
CA MET A 1 -10.39 -2.22 6.89
C MET A 1 -9.75 -3.27 5.98
N VAL A 2 -9.48 -2.98 4.71
CA VAL A 2 -8.78 -3.89 3.81
C VAL A 2 -7.55 -3.21 3.20
N TRP A 3 -6.53 -4.00 2.87
CA TRP A 3 -5.33 -3.55 2.16
C TRP A 3 -4.96 -4.54 1.07
N LEU A 4 -4.51 -4.03 -0.07
CA LEU A 4 -3.91 -4.81 -1.14
C LEU A 4 -2.88 -3.95 -1.88
N GLY A 5 -1.88 -4.60 -2.46
CA GLY A 5 -0.99 -4.01 -3.44
C GLY A 5 -1.43 -4.39 -4.86
N ALA A 6 -1.18 -3.52 -5.83
CA ALA A 6 -1.42 -3.79 -7.24
C ALA A 6 -0.22 -3.34 -8.08
N CYS A 7 -0.05 -4.02 -9.22
CA CYS A 7 0.95 -3.70 -10.24
C CYS A 7 0.42 -4.13 -11.62
N SER A 8 1.19 -3.87 -12.69
CA SER A 8 0.85 -4.29 -14.05
C SER A 8 0.63 -5.81 -14.21
N ASN A 9 1.20 -6.61 -13.31
CA ASN A 9 1.18 -8.07 -13.37
C ASN A 9 0.15 -8.71 -12.42
N GLY A 10 -0.67 -7.89 -11.74
CA GLY A 10 -1.78 -8.35 -10.90
C GLY A 10 -1.84 -7.70 -9.52
N ILE A 11 -2.59 -8.33 -8.63
CA ILE A 11 -2.85 -7.89 -7.25
C ILE A 11 -2.22 -8.85 -6.24
N SER A 12 -1.78 -8.31 -5.11
CA SER A 12 -1.31 -9.09 -3.97
C SER A 12 -2.46 -9.86 -3.32
N SER A 13 -2.14 -10.77 -2.40
CA SER A 13 -3.13 -11.28 -1.46
C SER A 13 -3.74 -10.12 -0.66
N LEU A 14 -5.06 -10.18 -0.45
CA LEU A 14 -5.81 -9.21 0.34
C LEU A 14 -5.46 -9.39 1.82
N VAL A 15 -5.19 -8.29 2.52
CA VAL A 15 -5.06 -8.25 3.97
C VAL A 15 -6.34 -7.64 4.54
N ILE A 16 -7.02 -8.39 5.41
CA ILE A 16 -8.27 -7.97 6.06
C ILE A 16 -7.96 -7.66 7.52
N PHE A 17 -8.24 -6.43 7.94
CA PHE A 17 -8.18 -5.99 9.33
C PHE A 17 -9.58 -6.09 9.91
N GLU A 18 -9.82 -7.14 10.69
CA GLU A 18 -11.14 -7.47 11.26
C GLU A 18 -11.61 -6.42 12.27
N GLU A 19 -10.72 -5.90 13.11
CA GLU A 19 -11.07 -4.92 14.13
C GLU A 19 -10.03 -3.79 14.25
N GLY A 20 -10.53 -2.61 14.65
CA GLY A 20 -9.72 -1.43 14.97
C GLY A 20 -9.14 -0.67 13.77
N THR A 21 -8.50 0.46 14.06
CA THR A 21 -7.68 1.20 13.09
C THR A 21 -6.35 0.50 12.86
N VAL A 22 -5.75 0.70 11.69
CA VAL A 22 -4.35 0.29 11.47
C VAL A 22 -3.45 1.42 11.94
N ASP A 23 -2.53 1.08 12.85
CA ASP A 23 -1.41 1.93 13.23
C ASP A 23 -0.13 1.51 12.48
N HIS A 24 0.98 2.19 12.76
CA HIS A 24 2.26 1.89 12.13
C HIS A 24 2.76 0.47 12.46
N ALA A 25 2.51 -0.05 13.66
CA ALA A 25 2.95 -1.38 14.06
C ALA A 25 2.23 -2.47 13.26
N ARG A 26 0.92 -2.33 13.08
CA ARG A 26 0.11 -3.21 12.24
C ARG A 26 0.46 -3.07 10.77
N CYS A 27 0.73 -1.86 10.28
CA CYS A 27 1.22 -1.65 8.92
C CYS A 27 2.52 -2.45 8.66
N ILE A 28 3.52 -2.30 9.54
CA ILE A 28 4.81 -3.00 9.43
C ILE A 28 4.64 -4.52 9.57
N LYS A 29 3.78 -4.98 10.47
CA LYS A 29 3.65 -6.41 10.78
C LYS A 29 2.76 -7.17 9.78
N GLU A 30 1.68 -6.54 9.32
CA GLU A 30 0.60 -7.22 8.60
C GLU A 30 0.56 -6.86 7.11
N MET A 31 0.96 -5.62 6.71
CA MET A 31 0.89 -5.15 5.31
C MET A 31 2.24 -5.31 4.57
N LEU A 32 3.30 -4.69 5.10
CA LEU A 32 4.56 -4.56 4.37
C LEU A 32 5.23 -5.90 4.00
N PRO A 33 5.16 -6.97 4.82
CA PRO A 33 5.68 -8.29 4.44
C PRO A 33 4.93 -8.91 3.26
N VAL A 34 3.63 -8.62 3.12
CA VAL A 34 2.81 -9.08 1.98
C VAL A 34 3.25 -8.35 0.72
N ALA A 35 3.48 -7.03 0.79
CA ALA A 35 4.03 -6.24 -0.30
C ALA A 35 5.42 -6.75 -0.73
N LEU A 36 6.34 -6.93 0.23
CA LEU A 36 7.71 -7.40 -0.02
C LEU A 36 7.71 -8.76 -0.73
N LYS A 37 6.97 -9.72 -0.18
CA LYS A 37 6.89 -11.06 -0.74
C LYS A 37 6.29 -11.07 -2.14
N TYR A 38 5.26 -10.26 -2.37
CA TYR A 38 4.60 -10.20 -3.67
C TYR A 38 5.48 -9.51 -4.71
N GLY A 39 6.05 -8.34 -4.39
CA GLY A 39 6.97 -7.62 -5.26
C GLY A 39 8.15 -8.51 -5.66
N ASN A 40 8.78 -9.16 -4.69
CA ASN A 40 9.90 -10.07 -4.97
C ASN A 40 9.50 -11.29 -5.81
N LYS A 41 8.28 -11.79 -5.64
CA LYS A 41 7.78 -12.90 -6.45
C LYS A 41 7.56 -12.50 -7.92
N VAL A 42 7.13 -11.26 -8.15
CA VAL A 42 6.68 -10.80 -9.48
C VAL A 42 7.80 -10.14 -10.27
N PHE A 43 8.71 -9.42 -9.59
CA PHE A 43 9.71 -8.56 -10.20
C PHE A 43 11.14 -8.80 -9.66
N ASP A 44 11.36 -9.87 -8.90
CA ASP A 44 12.62 -10.11 -8.18
C ASP A 44 13.00 -8.87 -7.35
N ASN A 45 14.16 -8.25 -7.59
CA ASN A 45 14.58 -7.05 -6.85
C ASN A 45 14.47 -5.76 -7.68
N ASP A 46 13.69 -5.74 -8.76
CA ASP A 46 13.55 -4.57 -9.64
C ASP A 46 12.13 -3.98 -9.60
N TRP A 47 11.78 -3.38 -8.46
CA TRP A 47 10.49 -2.75 -8.27
C TRP A 47 10.56 -1.62 -7.22
N THR A 48 9.59 -0.70 -7.30
CA THR A 48 9.44 0.41 -6.36
C THR A 48 8.10 0.32 -5.64
N PHE A 49 8.14 0.38 -4.30
CA PHE A 49 6.92 0.45 -3.49
C PHE A 49 6.37 1.89 -3.43
N GLN A 50 5.08 2.03 -3.75
CA GLN A 50 4.32 3.28 -3.65
C GLN A 50 3.23 3.13 -2.59
N GLN A 51 3.04 4.15 -1.76
CA GLN A 51 1.97 4.25 -0.77
C GLN A 51 1.52 5.71 -0.62
N ASP A 52 0.30 5.92 -0.13
CA ASP A 52 -0.25 7.25 0.11
C ASP A 52 0.31 7.90 1.40
N GLY A 53 -0.17 9.11 1.70
CA GLY A 53 0.22 9.88 2.88
C GLY A 53 -0.48 9.51 4.19
N ALA A 54 -1.14 8.35 4.31
CA ALA A 54 -1.83 7.98 5.54
C ALA A 54 -0.88 7.92 6.75
N THR A 55 -1.39 8.26 7.94
CA THR A 55 -0.59 8.35 9.18
C THR A 55 0.29 7.12 9.46
N PRO A 56 -0.19 5.87 9.29
CA PRO A 56 0.65 4.68 9.48
C PRO A 56 1.80 4.58 8.48
N HIS A 57 1.60 5.05 7.24
CA HIS A 57 2.58 4.98 6.16
C HIS A 57 3.71 5.99 6.35
N ILE A 58 3.38 7.21 6.78
CA ILE A 58 4.37 8.30 6.98
C ILE A 58 5.11 8.21 8.32
N HIS A 59 4.70 7.30 9.22
CA HIS A 59 5.37 7.11 10.51
C HIS A 59 6.83 6.72 10.33
N GLN A 60 7.72 7.26 11.17
CA GLN A 60 9.17 7.10 11.02
C GLN A 60 9.61 5.62 10.95
N LEU A 61 9.06 4.78 11.84
CA LEU A 61 9.39 3.35 11.86
C LEU A 61 8.94 2.63 10.58
N THR A 62 7.81 3.03 9.99
CA THR A 62 7.32 2.46 8.74
C THR A 62 8.25 2.84 7.59
N GLN A 63 8.64 4.12 7.50
CA GLN A 63 9.59 4.60 6.49
C GLN A 63 10.95 3.91 6.60
N GLN A 64 11.49 3.75 7.83
CA GLN A 64 12.74 3.03 8.07
C GLN A 64 12.65 1.56 7.67
N TRP A 65 11.51 0.91 7.97
CA TRP A 65 11.29 -0.47 7.55
C TRP A 65 11.29 -0.56 6.02
N CYS A 66 10.54 0.30 5.32
CA CYS A 66 10.51 0.33 3.85
C CYS A 66 11.90 0.50 3.26
N GLN A 67 12.67 1.47 3.75
CA GLN A 67 14.02 1.76 3.27
C GLN A 67 15.00 0.60 3.49
N GLY A 68 14.85 -0.16 4.57
CA GLY A 68 15.73 -1.28 4.91
C GLY A 68 15.38 -2.61 4.23
N HIS A 69 14.16 -2.76 3.69
CA HIS A 69 13.66 -4.05 3.20
C HIS A 69 13.23 -4.05 1.73
N PHE A 70 12.72 -2.93 1.20
CA PHE A 70 12.32 -2.86 -0.20
C PHE A 70 13.51 -2.51 -1.11
N PRO A 71 13.54 -3.01 -2.36
CA PRO A 71 14.58 -2.62 -3.31
C PRO A 71 14.56 -1.12 -3.63
N SER A 72 13.36 -0.55 -3.71
CA SER A 72 13.11 0.89 -3.86
C SER A 72 11.75 1.24 -3.28
N PHE A 73 11.59 2.46 -2.75
CA PHE A 73 10.29 2.96 -2.28
C PHE A 73 10.18 4.48 -2.45
N ILE A 74 8.96 4.97 -2.61
CA ILE A 74 8.68 6.41 -2.63
C ILE A 74 8.54 6.90 -1.19
N GLU A 75 9.55 7.65 -0.74
CA GLU A 75 9.57 8.31 0.58
C GLU A 75 8.39 9.27 0.76
N LYS A 76 7.93 9.43 2.00
CA LYS A 76 6.78 10.30 2.34
C LYS A 76 6.87 11.71 1.76
N ASP A 77 8.08 12.27 1.66
CA ASP A 77 8.31 13.65 1.20
C ASP A 77 8.35 13.77 -0.34
N ARG A 78 8.33 12.63 -1.03
CA ARG A 78 8.27 12.55 -2.50
C ARG A 78 6.87 12.23 -3.02
N TRP A 79 5.92 11.95 -2.12
CA TRP A 79 4.52 11.74 -2.47
C TRP A 79 3.73 13.05 -2.26
N PRO A 80 3.05 13.59 -3.29
CA PRO A 80 2.26 14.80 -3.12
C PRO A 80 1.04 14.52 -2.23
N PRO A 81 0.74 15.42 -1.26
CA PRO A 81 -0.40 15.24 -0.37
C PRO A 81 -1.72 15.32 -1.14
N ASN A 82 -2.72 14.56 -0.68
CA ASN A 82 -4.09 14.55 -1.23
C ASN A 82 -4.17 14.31 -2.76
N SER A 83 -3.32 13.42 -3.28
CA SER A 83 -3.27 13.08 -4.72
C SER A 83 -3.78 11.66 -5.01
N PRO A 84 -5.08 11.36 -4.78
CA PRO A 84 -5.64 10.04 -5.05
C PRO A 84 -5.63 9.70 -6.55
N ASP A 85 -5.62 10.71 -7.42
CA ASP A 85 -5.49 10.60 -8.86
C ASP A 85 -4.16 9.97 -9.30
N LEU A 86 -3.11 10.13 -8.50
CA LEU A 86 -1.78 9.57 -8.77
C LEU A 86 -1.61 8.15 -8.22
N ASN A 87 -2.55 7.66 -7.41
CA ASN A 87 -2.54 6.29 -6.91
C ASN A 87 -3.49 5.43 -7.78
N PRO A 88 -2.96 4.51 -8.61
CA PRO A 88 -3.79 3.66 -9.47
C PRO A 88 -4.86 2.89 -8.70
N LEU A 89 -4.58 2.52 -7.43
CA LEU A 89 -5.55 1.85 -6.56
C LEU A 89 -6.73 2.75 -6.20
N ASP A 90 -6.46 4.00 -5.80
CA ASP A 90 -7.52 4.93 -5.40
C ASP A 90 -8.34 5.37 -6.60
N HIS A 91 -7.68 5.81 -7.68
CA HIS A 91 -8.34 6.31 -8.88
C HIS A 91 -9.15 5.24 -9.63
N SER A 92 -8.70 3.98 -9.64
CA SER A 92 -9.27 2.97 -10.56
C SER A 92 -10.02 1.85 -9.84
N ILE A 93 -9.45 1.29 -8.77
CA ILE A 93 -10.02 0.11 -8.11
C ILE A 93 -11.02 0.53 -7.02
N TRP A 94 -10.60 1.43 -6.12
CA TRP A 94 -11.45 1.84 -5.00
C TRP A 94 -12.58 2.78 -5.42
N ASP A 95 -12.33 3.70 -6.36
CA ASP A 95 -13.40 4.56 -6.87
C ASP A 95 -14.51 3.77 -7.59
N TRP A 96 -14.17 2.71 -8.33
CA TRP A 96 -15.17 1.79 -8.89
C TRP A 96 -15.99 1.10 -7.79
N ASN A 97 -15.32 0.55 -6.78
CA ASN A 97 -15.99 -0.15 -5.69
C ASN A 97 -16.93 0.76 -4.88
N LYS A 98 -16.58 2.05 -4.69
CA LYS A 98 -17.45 3.04 -4.03
C LYS A 98 -18.72 3.34 -4.82
N ILE A 99 -18.69 3.23 -6.16
CA ILE A 99 -19.86 3.43 -7.01
C ILE A 99 -20.75 2.20 -6.91
N ALA A 100 -20.19 1.00 -7.10
CA ALA A 100 -20.94 -0.25 -7.05
C ALA A 100 -21.57 -0.52 -5.67
N SER A 101 -20.91 -0.15 -4.57
CA SER A 101 -21.45 -0.33 -3.22
C SER A 101 -22.62 0.61 -2.89
N LYS A 102 -22.88 1.64 -3.71
CA LYS A 102 -24.02 2.55 -3.55
C LYS A 102 -25.26 2.08 -4.29
N GLU A 103 -25.14 1.08 -5.15
CA GLU A 103 -26.24 0.49 -5.93
C GLU A 103 -26.91 -0.70 -5.19
N HIS A 104 -26.50 -0.94 -3.95
CA HIS A 104 -27.08 -1.91 -3.01
C HIS A 104 -27.43 -1.21 -1.70
#